data_AF-A0A822FMB9-F1
#
_entry.id   AF-A0A822FMB9-F1
#
_cell.length_a   1.000
_cell.length_b   1.000
_cell.length_c   1.000
_cell.angle_alpha   90.00
_cell.angle_beta   90.00
_cell.angle_gamma   90.00
#
_symmetry.space_group_name_H-M   'P 1'
#
loop_
_entity.id
_entity.type
_entity.pdbx_description
1 polymer ?
#
loop_
_entity_poly.entity_id
_entity_poly.type
_entity_poly.pdbx_seq_one_letter_code
_entity_poly.pdbx_strand_id
1 'polypeptide(L)'
;MADKKAKKAAQRATSNVFTMFDQKQVQEFKEAFGLMDQDRDGSISLDDLKEVYSSLGKSPKEADLKQMLEETGGPVNFTKLLQLFGD
;
A
#
# COMPACT_ATOMS: atom_id res chain seq x y z
N MET A 1 -2.06 -29.48 20.83
CA MET A 1 -1.83 -29.35 19.38
C MET A 1 -2.72 -28.21 18.88
N ALA A 2 -2.39 -27.32 17.94
CA ALA A 2 -1.17 -26.57 17.59
C ALA A 2 -1.52 -25.70 16.36
N ASP A 3 -2.41 -24.72 16.52
CA ASP A 3 -2.94 -23.93 15.41
C ASP A 3 -2.09 -22.68 15.18
N LYS A 4 -0.83 -22.91 14.78
CA LYS A 4 0.18 -21.89 14.47
C LYS A 4 0.49 -21.79 12.97
N LYS A 5 -0.48 -22.06 12.09
CA LYS A 5 -0.26 -22.17 10.64
C LYS A 5 -1.01 -21.12 9.81
N ALA A 6 -0.85 -19.84 10.15
CA ALA A 6 -1.24 -18.72 9.27
C ALA A 6 -0.16 -17.63 9.13
N LYS A 7 0.84 -17.58 10.02
CA LYS A 7 1.85 -16.51 10.04
C LYS A 7 3.05 -16.68 9.08
N LYS A 8 3.17 -17.78 8.34
CA LYS A 8 4.43 -18.12 7.63
C LYS A 8 4.48 -17.76 6.14
N ALA A 9 3.37 -17.32 5.53
CA ALA A 9 3.32 -16.96 4.11
C ALA A 9 3.65 -15.47 3.86
N ALA A 10 3.11 -14.56 4.67
CA ALA A 10 3.36 -13.13 4.52
C ALA A 10 4.84 -12.74 4.75
N GLN A 11 5.58 -13.48 5.58
CA GLN A 11 6.99 -13.16 5.89
C GLN A 11 7.98 -13.52 4.77
N ARG A 12 7.61 -14.32 3.76
CA ARG A 12 8.52 -14.70 2.67
C ARG A 12 8.39 -13.83 1.42
N ALA A 13 7.22 -13.23 1.19
CA ALA A 13 7.00 -12.36 0.03
C ALA A 13 7.58 -10.94 0.23
N THR A 14 7.69 -10.48 1.48
CA THR A 14 8.24 -9.15 1.79
C THR A 14 9.76 -9.07 1.67
N SER A 15 10.48 -10.18 1.86
CA SER A 15 11.95 -10.18 1.83
C SER A 15 12.55 -10.01 0.43
N ASN A 16 11.79 -10.31 -0.63
CA ASN A 16 12.27 -10.17 -2.00
C ASN A 16 11.70 -8.94 -2.72
N VAL A 17 10.56 -8.40 -2.29
CA VAL A 17 9.92 -7.29 -3.02
C VAL A 17 10.81 -6.05 -3.09
N PHE A 18 11.52 -5.75 -2.00
CA PHE A 18 12.48 -4.65 -1.96
C PHE A 18 13.71 -4.88 -2.86
N THR A 19 13.99 -6.12 -3.26
CA THR A 19 15.10 -6.45 -4.17
C THR A 19 14.71 -6.40 -5.64
N MET A 20 13.41 -6.29 -5.95
CA MET A 20 12.90 -6.18 -7.33
C MET A 20 13.05 -4.77 -7.88
N PHE A 21 13.29 -3.79 -7.02
CA PHE A 21 13.41 -2.37 -7.37
C PHE A 21 14.78 -1.83 -6.99
N ASP A 22 15.30 -0.92 -7.80
CA ASP A 22 16.54 -0.20 -7.48
C ASP A 22 16.33 0.77 -6.31
N GLN A 23 17.41 1.14 -5.61
CA GLN A 23 17.34 2.12 -4.52
C GLN A 23 16.66 3.42 -4.92
N LYS A 24 16.87 3.87 -6.17
CA LYS A 24 16.21 5.07 -6.69
C LYS A 24 14.70 4.88 -6.78
N GLN A 25 14.23 3.75 -7.33
CA GLN A 25 12.81 3.44 -7.42
C GLN A 25 12.17 3.31 -6.04
N VAL A 26 12.83 2.61 -5.11
CA VAL A 26 12.36 2.50 -3.73
C VAL A 26 12.23 3.89 -3.09
N GLN A 27 13.15 4.81 -3.37
CA GLN A 27 13.08 6.17 -2.88
C GLN A 27 11.91 6.95 -3.52
N GLU A 28 11.73 6.86 -4.83
CA GLU A 28 10.59 7.46 -5.53
C GLU A 28 9.25 6.93 -5.01
N PHE A 29 9.14 5.62 -4.77
CA PHE A 29 7.95 5.02 -4.15
C PHE A 29 7.75 5.53 -2.73
N LYS A 30 8.83 5.73 -1.96
CA LYS A 30 8.73 6.21 -0.57
C LYS A 30 8.27 7.67 -0.53
N GLU A 31 8.76 8.51 -1.45
CA GLU A 31 8.31 9.89 -1.60
C GLU A 31 6.86 9.95 -2.07
N ALA A 32 6.49 9.16 -3.07
CA ALA A 32 5.11 9.05 -3.55
C ALA A 32 4.17 8.55 -2.44
N PHE A 33 4.59 7.54 -1.67
CA PHE A 33 3.82 7.02 -0.54
C PHE A 33 3.64 8.10 0.54
N GLY A 34 4.69 8.88 0.85
CA GLY A 34 4.59 10.00 1.79
C GLY A 34 3.76 11.19 1.29
N LEU A 35 3.53 11.31 -0.01
CA LEU A 35 2.54 12.25 -0.57
C LEU A 35 1.12 11.70 -0.47
N MET A 36 0.98 10.36 -0.50
CA MET A 36 -0.31 9.70 -0.39
C MET A 36 -0.81 9.58 1.05
N ASP A 37 0.08 9.18 1.96
CA ASP A 37 -0.13 9.03 3.40
C ASP A 37 -0.09 10.41 4.09
N GLN A 38 -1.27 11.06 4.20
CA GLN A 38 -1.40 12.41 4.74
C GLN A 38 -1.21 12.43 6.26
N ASP A 39 -1.73 11.41 6.95
CA ASP A 39 -1.65 11.30 8.40
C ASP A 39 -0.31 10.70 8.90
N ARG A 40 0.49 10.14 7.98
CA ARG A 40 1.80 9.53 8.23
C ARG A 40 1.73 8.34 9.18
N ASP A 41 0.65 7.59 9.14
CA ASP A 41 0.49 6.37 9.95
C ASP A 41 1.25 5.17 9.35
N GLY A 42 1.76 5.30 8.11
CA GLY A 42 2.49 4.28 7.38
C GLY A 42 1.59 3.35 6.56
N SER A 43 0.31 3.67 6.42
CA SER A 43 -0.69 2.95 5.66
C SER A 43 -1.66 3.88 4.95
N ILE A 44 -1.87 3.65 3.65
CA ILE A 44 -2.84 4.44 2.89
C ILE A 44 -4.24 3.94 3.25
N SER A 45 -4.99 4.81 3.91
CA SER A 45 -6.39 4.60 4.28
C SER A 45 -7.34 5.17 3.21
N LEU A 46 -8.65 4.99 3.43
CA LEU A 46 -9.67 5.56 2.53
C LEU A 46 -9.64 7.08 2.54
N ASP A 47 -9.35 7.68 3.70
CA ASP A 47 -9.31 9.14 3.87
C ASP A 47 -8.11 9.73 3.12
N ASP A 48 -6.94 9.08 3.22
CA ASP A 48 -5.74 9.43 2.47
C ASP A 48 -5.98 9.42 0.95
N LEU A 49 -6.60 8.35 0.43
CA LEU A 49 -6.96 8.30 -0.99
C LEU A 49 -7.92 9.43 -1.36
N LYS A 50 -8.87 9.77 -0.49
CA LYS A 50 -9.82 10.86 -0.71
C LYS A 50 -9.10 12.21 -0.81
N GLU A 51 -8.19 12.50 0.11
CA GLU A 51 -7.37 13.72 0.12
C GLU A 51 -6.45 13.78 -1.10
N VAL A 52 -5.76 12.69 -1.42
CA VAL A 52 -4.86 12.61 -2.58
C VAL A 52 -5.60 12.89 -3.88
N TYR A 53 -6.73 12.22 -4.10
CA TYR A 53 -7.50 12.45 -5.31
C TYR A 53 -8.06 13.87 -5.35
N SER A 54 -8.51 14.41 -4.21
CA SER A 54 -8.97 15.80 -4.11
C SER A 54 -7.85 16.79 -4.44
N SER A 55 -6.62 16.53 -3.99
CA SER A 55 -5.41 17.29 -4.32
C SER A 55 -5.06 17.23 -5.81
N LEU A 56 -5.36 16.10 -6.47
CA LEU A 56 -5.25 15.92 -7.93
C LEU A 56 -6.42 16.54 -8.71
N GLY A 57 -7.38 17.19 -8.04
CA GLY A 57 -8.58 17.76 -8.66
C GLY A 57 -9.58 16.70 -9.14
N LYS A 58 -9.46 15.46 -8.66
CA LYS A 58 -10.37 14.36 -8.96
C LYS A 58 -11.26 14.06 -7.75
N SER A 59 -12.52 13.77 -7.99
CA SER A 59 -13.47 13.37 -6.94
C SER A 59 -13.94 11.93 -7.19
N PRO A 60 -13.15 10.92 -6.80
CA PRO A 60 -13.59 9.52 -6.86
C PRO A 60 -14.74 9.30 -5.88
N LYS A 61 -15.58 8.30 -6.15
CA LYS A 61 -16.61 7.91 -5.18
C LYS A 61 -15.96 7.08 -4.09
N GLU A 62 -16.44 7.27 -2.87
CA GLU A 62 -16.00 6.47 -1.72
C GLU A 62 -16.17 4.97 -1.94
N ALA A 63 -17.23 4.57 -2.64
CA ALA A 63 -17.46 3.17 -2.98
C ALA A 63 -16.34 2.60 -3.87
N ASP A 64 -15.86 3.35 -4.84
CA ASP A 64 -14.77 2.93 -5.74
C ASP A 64 -13.46 2.81 -4.96
N LEU A 65 -13.13 3.81 -4.13
CA LEU A 65 -11.92 3.78 -3.28
C LEU A 65 -11.97 2.64 -2.26
N LYS A 66 -13.13 2.40 -1.66
CA LYS A 66 -13.33 1.32 -0.70
C LYS A 66 -13.19 -0.05 -1.37
N GLN A 67 -13.72 -0.20 -2.58
CA GLN A 67 -13.54 -1.41 -3.36
C GLN A 67 -12.05 -1.64 -3.67
N MET A 68 -11.30 -0.61 -4.05
CA MET A 68 -9.85 -0.71 -4.26
C MET A 68 -9.12 -1.22 -3.00
N LEU A 69 -9.48 -0.71 -1.82
CA LEU A 69 -8.90 -1.14 -0.54
C LEU A 69 -9.32 -2.56 -0.13
N GLU A 70 -10.55 -2.97 -0.44
CA GLU A 70 -11.03 -4.33 -0.21
C GLU A 70 -10.33 -5.32 -1.14
N GLU A 71 -10.07 -4.97 -2.40
CA GLU A 71 -9.31 -5.79 -3.33
C GLU A 71 -7.86 -6.01 -2.88
N THR A 72 -7.25 -5.01 -2.22
CA THR A 72 -5.93 -5.17 -1.61
C THR A 72 -5.93 -6.00 -0.33
N GLY A 73 -7.11 -6.28 0.24
CA GLY A 73 -7.29 -7.05 1.47
C GLY A 73 -7.06 -6.25 2.76
N GLY A 74 -7.26 -4.93 2.70
CA GLY A 74 -7.06 -4.01 3.83
C GLY A 74 -6.15 -2.82 3.49
N PRO A 75 -5.66 -2.09 4.53
CA PRO A 75 -4.85 -0.89 4.39
C PRO A 75 -3.58 -1.15 3.57
N VAL A 76 -3.28 -0.25 2.63
CA VAL A 76 -2.13 -0.39 1.74
C VAL A 76 -0.91 0.24 2.42
N ASN A 77 -0.12 -0.59 3.08
CA ASN A 77 1.18 -0.15 3.59
C ASN A 77 2.25 -0.11 2.48
N PHE A 78 3.38 0.53 2.77
CA PHE A 78 4.47 0.68 1.81
C PHE A 78 4.95 -0.65 1.20
N THR A 79 4.97 -1.71 2.00
CA THR A 79 5.39 -3.04 1.51
C THR A 79 4.37 -3.63 0.53
N LYS A 80 3.07 -3.44 0.79
CA LYS A 80 1.98 -3.87 -0.07
C LYS A 80 1.97 -3.09 -1.39
N LEU A 81 2.24 -1.78 -1.33
CA LEU A 81 2.43 -0.95 -2.53
C LEU A 81 3.50 -1.55 -3.43
N LEU A 82 4.70 -1.82 -2.90
CA LEU A 82 5.79 -2.44 -3.68
C LEU A 82 5.40 -3.81 -4.24
N GLN A 83 4.60 -4.60 -3.52
CA GLN A 83 4.12 -5.89 -4.03
C GLN A 83 3.17 -5.74 -5.21
N LEU A 84 2.31 -4.71 -5.23
CA LEU A 84 1.42 -4.45 -6.34
C LEU A 84 2.15 -3.99 -7.60
N PHE A 85 3.27 -3.27 -7.44
CA PHE A 85 4.09 -2.82 -8.56
C PHE A 85 5.14 -3.85 -9.02
N GLY A 86 5.35 -4.92 -8.24
CA GLY A 86 6.36 -5.94 -8.49
C GLY A 86 5.81 -7.25 -9.05
N ASP A 87 4.49 -7.37 -9.16
CA ASP A 87 3.78 -8.49 -9.82
C ASP A 87 3.66 -8.25 -11.34
#